data_AF-A0A3D8MCF0-F1
#
_entry.id   AF-A0A3D8MCF0-F1
#
_cell.length_a   1.000
_cell.length_b   1.000
_cell.length_c   1.000
_cell.angle_alpha   90.00
_cell.angle_beta   90.00
_cell.angle_gamma   90.00
#
_symmetry.space_group_name_H-M   'P 1'
#
loop_
_entity.id
_entity.type
_entity.pdbx_description
1 polymer ?
#
loop_
_entity_poly.entity_id
_entity_poly.type
_entity_poly.pdbx_seq_one_letter_code
_entity_poly.pdbx_strand_id
1 'polypeptide(L)' 'MSKLAGMAINERLFHVGIMEEFDAAISSCNQKEAVALLQRAEISREEAMVAVATIFENPGRYGYPKQ' A
#
# COMPACT_ATOMS: atom_id res chain seq x y z
N MET A 1 21.67 -6.95 -2.34
CA MET A 1 20.57 -6.98 -1.36
C MET A 1 19.74 -5.73 -1.58
N SER A 2 18.44 -5.85 -1.87
CA SER A 2 17.58 -4.66 -1.99
C SER A 2 17.57 -3.90 -0.67
N LYS A 3 17.71 -2.57 -0.73
CA LYS A 3 17.68 -1.67 0.44
C LYS A 3 16.35 -1.74 1.22
N LEU A 4 15.32 -2.35 0.64
CA LEU A 4 13.97 -2.47 1.18
C LEU A 4 13.71 -3.79 1.93
N ALA A 5 14.65 -4.74 1.90
CA ALA A 5 14.50 -6.01 2.60
C ALA A 5 14.48 -5.79 4.13
N GLY A 6 13.40 -6.23 4.79
CA GLY A 6 13.18 -6.05 6.23
C GLY A 6 12.33 -4.84 6.63
N MET A 7 12.01 -3.94 5.69
CA MET A 7 11.08 -2.83 5.94
C MET A 7 9.62 -3.28 5.84
N ALA A 8 8.78 -2.74 6.73
CA ALA A 8 7.33 -2.80 6.63
C ALA A 8 6.81 -1.98 5.43
N ILE A 9 5.58 -2.24 4.99
CA ILE A 9 4.99 -1.62 3.78
C ILE A 9 5.01 -0.08 3.86
N ASN A 10 4.56 0.47 4.98
CA ASN A 10 4.54 1.92 5.23
C ASN A 10 5.94 2.53 5.19
N GLU A 11 6.95 1.84 5.73
CA GLU A 11 8.34 2.31 5.70
C GLU A 11 8.89 2.33 4.27
N ARG A 12 8.53 1.33 3.44
CA ARG A 12 8.89 1.32 2.02
C ARG A 12 8.21 2.47 1.27
N LEU A 13 6.90 2.65 1.45
CA LEU A 13 6.12 3.74 0.83
C LEU A 13 6.69 5.11 1.20
N PHE A 14 7.10 5.30 2.46
CA PHE A 14 7.76 6.51 2.92
C PHE A 14 9.14 6.69 2.26
N HIS A 15 9.96 5.62 2.21
CA HIS A 15 11.29 5.67 1.61
C HIS A 15 11.26 6.03 0.11
N VAL A 16 10.29 5.51 -0.64
CA VAL A 16 10.11 5.83 -2.07
C VAL A 16 9.27 7.09 -2.32
N GLY A 17 8.75 7.74 -1.27
CA GLY A 17 8.05 9.03 -1.37
C GLY A 17 6.65 8.98 -2.01
N ILE A 18 5.99 7.81 -1.99
CA ILE A 18 4.66 7.61 -2.62
C ILE A 18 3.54 7.34 -1.59
N MET A 19 3.78 7.66 -0.31
CA MET A 19 2.82 7.42 0.76
C MET A 19 1.50 8.17 0.51
N GLU A 20 1.58 9.45 0.11
CA GLU A 20 0.38 10.26 -0.20
C GLU A 20 -0.38 9.74 -1.43
N GLU A 21 0.34 9.29 -2.47
CA GLU A 21 -0.27 8.66 -3.67
C GLU A 21 -1.04 7.40 -3.27
N PHE A 22 -0.45 6.59 -2.38
CA PHE A 22 -1.07 5.36 -1.88
C PHE A 22 -2.32 5.66 -1.04
N ASP A 23 -2.24 6.63 -0.13
CA ASP A 23 -3.38 7.04 0.70
C ASP A 23 -4.54 7.57 -0.14
N ALA A 24 -4.24 8.34 -1.19
CA ALA A 24 -5.24 8.82 -2.14
C ALA A 24 -5.88 7.67 -2.94
N ALA A 25 -5.08 6.70 -3.38
CA ALA A 25 -5.56 5.52 -4.10
C ALA A 25 -6.47 4.65 -3.23
N ILE A 26 -6.08 4.41 -1.97
CA ILE A 26 -6.94 3.73 -1.00
C ILE A 26 -8.21 4.54 -0.82
N SER A 27 -8.14 5.81 -0.45
CA SER A 27 -9.30 6.67 -0.18
C SER A 27 -10.30 6.78 -1.35
N SER A 28 -9.82 6.62 -2.59
CA SER A 28 -10.64 6.64 -3.81
C SER A 28 -11.15 5.25 -4.24
N CYS A 29 -10.99 4.23 -3.39
CA CYS A 29 -11.33 2.84 -3.66
C CYS A 29 -10.62 2.27 -4.92
N ASN A 30 -9.49 2.85 -5.32
CA ASN A 30 -8.79 2.48 -6.54
C ASN A 30 -7.77 1.36 -6.25
N GLN A 31 -8.28 0.14 -6.12
CA GLN A 31 -7.47 -1.05 -5.82
C GLN A 31 -6.35 -1.29 -6.84
N LYS A 32 -6.60 -1.03 -8.13
CA LYS A 32 -5.59 -1.24 -9.19
C LYS A 32 -4.39 -0.31 -8.99
N GLU A 33 -4.66 0.96 -8.72
CA GLU A 33 -3.62 1.96 -8.45
C GLU A 33 -2.87 1.65 -7.15
N ALA A 34 -3.58 1.32 -6.08
CA ALA A 34 -2.97 0.96 -4.80
C ALA A 34 -2.00 -0.23 -4.95
N VAL A 35 -2.38 -1.27 -5.71
CA VAL A 35 -1.50 -2.42 -6.01
C VAL A 35 -0.29 -1.98 -6.84
N ALA A 36 -0.48 -1.16 -7.88
CA ALA A 36 0.61 -0.68 -8.73
C ALA A 36 1.64 0.15 -7.92
N LEU A 37 1.17 0.98 -6.98
CA LEU A 37 2.02 1.76 -6.08
C LEU A 37 2.85 0.86 -5.14
N LEU A 38 2.25 -0.21 -4.59
CA LEU A 38 3.00 -1.18 -3.78
C LEU A 38 4.06 -1.93 -4.60
N GLN A 39 3.79 -2.23 -5.88
CA GLN A 39 4.80 -2.80 -6.77
C GLN A 39 5.97 -1.85 -7.03
N ARG A 40 5.72 -0.53 -7.13
CA ARG A 40 6.77 0.50 -7.19
C ARG A 40 7.62 0.53 -5.91
N ALA A 41 7.06 0.11 -4.77
CA ALA A 41 7.76 -0.06 -3.50
C ALA A 41 8.41 -1.45 -3.32
N GLU A 42 8.69 -2.17 -4.42
CA GLU A 42 9.27 -3.52 -4.45
C GLU A 42 8.48 -4.56 -3.64
N ILE A 43 7.16 -4.42 -3.55
CA ILE A 43 6.27 -5.46 -3.02
C ILE A 43 5.81 -6.34 -4.18
N SER A 44 5.82 -7.66 -3.98
CA SER A 44 5.32 -8.58 -5.00
C SER A 44 3.85 -8.32 -5.30
N ARG A 45 3.39 -8.67 -6.50
CA ARG A 45 1.99 -8.43 -6.89
C ARG A 45 1.03 -9.15 -5.95
N GLU A 46 1.35 -10.37 -5.57
CA GLU A 46 0.57 -11.21 -4.68
C GLU A 46 0.46 -10.59 -3.28
N GLU A 47 1.59 -10.19 -2.69
CA GLU A 47 1.60 -9.50 -1.38
C GLU A 47 0.87 -8.15 -1.44
N ALA A 48 1.05 -7.39 -2.53
CA ALA A 48 0.36 -6.11 -2.72
C ALA A 48 -1.16 -6.29 -2.79
N MET A 49 -1.64 -7.29 -3.53
CA MET A 49 -3.06 -7.60 -3.61
C MET A 49 -3.65 -7.99 -2.26
N VAL A 50 -2.93 -8.83 -1.49
CA VAL A 50 -3.36 -9.23 -0.14
C VAL A 50 -3.40 -8.03 0.80
N ALA A 51 -2.34 -7.22 0.82
CA ALA A 51 -2.27 -6.04 1.69
C ALA A 51 -3.41 -5.05 1.42
N VAL A 52 -3.68 -4.76 0.14
CA VAL A 52 -4.77 -3.86 -0.25
C VAL A 52 -6.14 -4.45 0.10
N ALA A 53 -6.35 -5.76 -0.11
CA ALA A 53 -7.59 -6.43 0.30
C ALA A 53 -7.81 -6.34 1.82
N THR A 54 -6.77 -6.60 2.62
CA THR A 54 -6.84 -6.49 4.10
C THR A 54 -7.17 -5.06 4.56
N ILE A 55 -6.65 -4.03 3.87
CA ILE A 55 -7.00 -2.64 4.15
C ILE A 55 -8.49 -2.40 3.87
N PHE A 56 -9.01 -2.86 2.73
CA PHE A 56 -10.43 -2.67 2.39
C PHE A 56 -11.40 -3.48 3.27
N GLU A 57 -10.97 -4.63 3.81
CA GLU A 57 -11.76 -5.39 4.79
C GLU A 57 -11.96 -4.64 6.11
N ASN A 58 -10.97 -3.83 6.52
CA ASN A 58 -11.06 -3.04 7.76
C ASN A 58 -10.29 -1.72 7.67
N PRO A 59 -10.78 -0.74 6.88
CA PRO A 59 -10.04 0.50 6.60
C PRO A 59 -9.78 1.31 7.87
N GLY A 60 -10.69 1.26 8.85
CA GLY A 60 -10.56 1.96 10.12
C GLY A 60 -9.37 1.48 10.97
N ARG A 61 -8.95 0.22 10.84
CA ARG A 61 -7.74 -0.30 11.51
C ARG A 61 -6.46 0.36 10.98
N TYR A 62 -6.49 0.84 9.75
CA TYR A 62 -5.37 1.44 9.05
C TYR A 62 -5.48 2.97 8.94
N GLY A 63 -6.47 3.58 9.61
CA GLY A 63 -6.65 5.04 9.59
C GLY A 63 -7.43 5.57 8.38
N TYR A 64 -7.97 4.70 7.53
CA TYR A 64 -8.80 5.12 6.39
C TYR A 64 -10.29 5.17 6.77
N PRO A 65 -11.08 6.07 6.15
CA PRO A 65 -12.52 6.08 6.31
C PRO A 65 -13.13 4.78 5.79
N LYS A 66 -14.29 4.39 6.34
CA LYS A 66 -15.11 3.32 5.74
C LYS A 66 -15.49 3.75 4.32
N GLN A 67 -15.31 2.83 3.39
CA GLN A 67 -15.60 3.02 1.97
C GLN A 67 -17.00 2.56 1.61
#